data_AF-A0A2G8R9D3-F1
#
_entry.id   AF-A0A2G8R9D3-F1
#
_cell.length_a   1.000
_cell.length_b   1.000
_cell.length_c   1.000
_cell.angle_alpha   90.00
_cell.angle_beta   90.00
_cell.angle_gamma   90.00
#
_symmetry.space_group_name_H-M   'P 1'
#
loop_
_entity.id
_entity.type
_entity.pdbx_description
1 polymer ?
#
loop_
_entity_poly.entity_id
_entity_poly.type
_entity_poly.pdbx_seq_one_letter_code
_entity_poly.pdbx_strand_id
1 'polypeptide(L)'
;MAYKPITDQQLRIYMTDLQKHSQRTSAARAGFSERTARRFDIDPTFPSNRNIVHGRTVADPLEGYWENDLLPLLENDSALQAVTLLRHLQSEHSLVFPDDRIRRTLERRVRQWRALKGPERDIIFRQTPEPGYMAQSDFTHAEELVVTIAGQAFPHLLYHFVMAYSRWEHVGVVLGGESFTALAENLQQALWSLGGAPQNHRTDSLSAAFRNLTVDQREDMTKRYDAFVGHYGMEASRNNRGEAHENGAVESQNRHLKKAIDQALILRGSRDFGCLEDYRRFVDTLVARRNRQRADAVQAER
;
A
#
# COMPACT_ATOMS: atom_id res chain seq x y z
N MET A 1 11.51 -20.92 -26.32
CA MET A 1 12.27 -21.25 -25.10
C MET A 1 12.82 -19.96 -24.53
N ALA A 2 12.47 -19.61 -23.29
CA ALA A 2 12.95 -18.39 -22.64
C ALA A 2 14.44 -18.55 -22.27
N TYR A 3 15.26 -17.54 -22.59
CA TYR A 3 16.66 -17.48 -22.18
C TYR A 3 16.72 -17.30 -20.65
N LYS A 4 17.12 -18.34 -19.92
CA LYS A 4 17.37 -18.25 -18.48
C LYS A 4 18.83 -17.84 -18.25
N PRO A 5 19.11 -16.75 -17.52
CA PRO A 5 20.47 -16.39 -17.16
C PRO A 5 21.07 -17.45 -16.23
N ILE A 6 22.39 -17.67 -16.36
CA ILE A 6 23.11 -18.63 -15.52
C ILE A 6 23.37 -18.00 -14.17
N THR A 7 23.11 -18.75 -13.10
CA THR A 7 23.29 -18.29 -11.72
C THR A 7 24.68 -18.63 -11.18
N ASP A 8 25.10 -17.91 -10.14
CA ASP A 8 26.36 -18.21 -9.44
C ASP A 8 26.39 -19.64 -8.88
N GLN A 9 25.25 -20.15 -8.43
CA GLN A 9 25.12 -21.51 -7.91
C GLN A 9 25.46 -22.54 -8.99
N GLN A 10 24.97 -22.35 -10.21
CA GLN A 10 25.28 -23.24 -11.33
C GLN A 10 26.78 -23.22 -11.64
N LEU A 11 27.44 -22.06 -11.57
CA LEU A 11 28.89 -21.97 -11.78
C LEU A 11 29.67 -22.68 -10.67
N ARG A 12 29.25 -22.59 -9.40
CA ARG A 12 29.90 -23.33 -8.29
C ARG A 12 29.77 -24.84 -8.43
N ILE A 13 28.61 -25.32 -8.85
CA ILE A 13 28.38 -26.75 -9.13
C ILE A 13 29.32 -27.21 -10.24
N TYR A 14 29.40 -26.43 -11.32
CA TYR A 14 30.30 -26.73 -12.43
C TYR A 14 31.77 -26.82 -12.01
N MET A 15 32.27 -25.83 -11.26
CA MET A 15 33.67 -25.82 -10.79
C MET A 15 33.98 -26.99 -9.86
N THR A 16 33.04 -27.34 -8.97
CA THR A 16 33.19 -28.50 -8.06
C THR A 16 33.22 -29.81 -8.85
N ASP A 17 32.32 -29.97 -9.82
CA ASP A 17 32.22 -31.18 -10.63
C ASP A 17 33.40 -31.32 -11.61
N LEU A 18 33.97 -30.22 -12.09
CA LEU A 18 35.15 -30.22 -12.97
C LEU A 18 36.38 -30.86 -12.33
N GLN A 19 36.47 -30.88 -10.99
CA GLN A 19 37.54 -31.60 -10.27
C GLN A 19 37.43 -33.13 -10.40
N LYS A 20 36.24 -33.66 -10.73
CA LYS A 20 35.93 -35.10 -10.69
C LYS A 20 35.44 -35.66 -12.02
N HIS A 21 34.98 -34.80 -12.93
CA HIS A 21 34.30 -35.20 -14.16
C HIS A 21 34.76 -34.37 -15.36
N SER A 22 34.48 -34.90 -16.56
CA SER A 22 34.78 -34.18 -17.81
C SER A 22 33.97 -32.87 -17.91
N GLN A 23 34.53 -31.88 -18.61
CA GLN A 23 33.88 -30.58 -18.87
C GLN A 23 32.42 -30.72 -19.33
N ARG A 24 32.16 -31.64 -20.27
CA ARG A 24 30.81 -31.92 -20.80
C ARG A 24 29.86 -32.45 -19.72
N THR A 25 30.34 -33.36 -18.88
CA THR A 25 29.57 -33.95 -17.78
C THR A 25 29.26 -32.90 -16.71
N SER A 26 30.25 -32.09 -16.33
CA SER A 26 30.11 -31.03 -15.33
C SER A 26 29.16 -29.93 -15.82
N ALA A 27 29.23 -29.56 -17.10
CA ALA A 27 28.32 -28.57 -17.70
C ALA A 27 26.86 -29.07 -17.70
N ALA A 28 26.65 -30.33 -18.08
CA ALA A 28 25.33 -30.94 -18.07
C ALA A 28 24.74 -31.01 -16.65
N ARG A 29 25.56 -31.37 -15.65
CA ARG A 29 25.16 -31.41 -14.23
C ARG A 29 24.85 -30.02 -13.66
N ALA A 30 25.59 -29.00 -14.08
CA ALA A 30 25.34 -27.61 -13.72
C ALA A 30 24.14 -26.97 -14.47
N GLY A 31 23.59 -27.67 -15.47
CA GLY A 31 22.41 -27.22 -16.21
C GLY A 31 22.70 -26.16 -17.27
N PHE A 32 23.88 -26.17 -17.90
CA PHE A 32 24.20 -25.30 -19.05
C PHE A 32 25.01 -26.00 -20.14
N SER A 33 25.07 -25.37 -21.33
CA SER A 33 25.71 -25.96 -22.52
C SER A 33 27.24 -26.04 -22.39
N GLU A 34 27.86 -26.99 -23.10
CA GLU A 34 29.33 -27.10 -23.20
C GLU A 34 29.96 -25.82 -23.78
N ARG A 35 29.27 -25.12 -24.68
CA ARG A 35 29.73 -23.81 -25.19
C ARG A 35 29.84 -22.77 -24.06
N THR A 36 28.91 -22.79 -23.12
CA THR A 36 28.95 -21.90 -21.96
C THR A 36 30.04 -22.32 -20.97
N ALA A 37 30.24 -23.62 -20.78
CA ALA A 37 31.32 -24.18 -19.97
C ALA A 37 32.70 -23.67 -20.46
N ARG A 38 32.94 -23.74 -21.77
CA ARG A 38 34.17 -23.19 -22.38
C ARG A 38 34.36 -21.69 -22.12
N ARG A 39 33.28 -20.90 -22.06
CA ARG A 39 33.37 -19.47 -21.70
C ARG A 39 33.79 -19.28 -20.24
N PHE A 40 33.31 -20.13 -19.34
CA PHE A 40 33.66 -20.05 -17.91
C PHE A 40 35.06 -20.61 -17.61
N ASP A 41 35.56 -21.53 -18.42
CA ASP A 41 36.95 -21.99 -18.30
C ASP A 41 37.94 -20.90 -18.71
N ILE A 42 37.58 -20.05 -19.67
CA ILE A 42 38.38 -18.90 -20.10
C ILE A 42 38.27 -17.75 -19.08
N ASP A 43 37.05 -17.47 -18.60
CA ASP A 43 36.78 -16.44 -17.60
C ASP A 43 35.88 -17.00 -16.48
N PRO A 44 36.47 -17.38 -15.33
CA PRO A 44 35.75 -17.96 -14.20
C PRO A 44 35.00 -16.92 -13.34
N THR A 45 34.87 -15.67 -13.81
CA THR A 45 34.12 -14.63 -13.09
C THR A 45 32.65 -15.02 -12.93
N PHE A 46 32.17 -14.95 -11.68
CA PHE A 46 30.77 -15.21 -11.35
C PHE A 46 29.82 -14.29 -12.12
N PRO A 47 28.67 -14.79 -12.61
CA PRO A 47 27.65 -13.97 -13.27
C PRO A 47 27.28 -12.70 -12.51
N SER A 48 27.17 -12.75 -11.17
CA SER A 48 26.90 -11.59 -10.32
C SER A 48 28.01 -10.52 -10.32
N ASN A 49 29.26 -10.94 -10.54
CA ASN A 49 30.43 -10.06 -10.55
C ASN A 49 30.77 -9.54 -11.95
N ARG A 50 30.07 -10.00 -12.99
CA ARG A 50 30.24 -9.48 -14.35
C ARG A 50 29.56 -8.13 -14.46
N ASN A 51 30.36 -7.07 -14.46
CA ASN A 51 29.90 -5.75 -14.87
C ASN A 51 29.57 -5.77 -16.37
N ILE A 52 28.29 -5.96 -16.71
CA ILE A 52 27.82 -5.77 -18.06
C ILE A 52 27.79 -4.26 -18.32
N VAL A 53 28.88 -3.73 -18.86
CA VAL A 53 28.93 -2.35 -19.34
C VAL A 53 28.12 -2.31 -20.64
N HIS A 54 26.83 -1.97 -20.52
CA HIS A 54 26.03 -1.64 -21.69
C HIS A 54 26.52 -0.30 -22.23
N GLY A 55 27.44 -0.35 -23.20
CA GLY A 55 27.85 0.82 -23.97
C GLY A 55 26.65 1.41 -24.69
N ARG A 56 26.51 2.74 -24.66
CA ARG A 56 25.52 3.45 -25.49
C ARG A 56 25.90 3.25 -26.96
N THR A 57 24.98 2.72 -27.76
CA THR A 57 25.18 2.51 -29.21
C THR A 57 24.88 3.79 -30.01
N VAL A 58 24.28 4.81 -29.38
CA VAL A 58 23.86 6.07 -30.01
C VAL A 58 24.35 7.23 -29.15
N ALA A 59 24.79 8.32 -29.79
CA ALA A 59 25.16 9.58 -29.15
C ALA A 59 24.01 10.10 -28.26
N ASP A 60 24.35 10.75 -27.14
CA ASP A 60 23.35 11.20 -26.17
C ASP A 60 22.64 12.47 -26.70
N PRO A 61 21.32 12.42 -26.97
CA PRO A 61 20.60 13.55 -27.57
C PRO A 61 20.48 14.76 -26.64
N LEU A 62 20.88 14.64 -25.38
CA LEU A 62 20.87 15.71 -24.37
C LEU A 62 22.27 16.19 -24.01
N GLU A 63 23.32 15.69 -24.67
CA GLU A 63 24.69 16.12 -24.45
C GLU A 63 24.85 17.61 -24.79
N GLY A 64 25.52 18.38 -23.92
CA GLY A 64 25.60 19.84 -24.00
C GLY A 64 24.35 20.57 -23.49
N TYR A 65 23.14 20.17 -23.90
CA TYR A 65 21.88 20.80 -23.46
C TYR A 65 21.56 20.53 -21.99
N TRP A 66 21.97 19.36 -21.48
CA TRP A 66 21.75 19.00 -20.09
C TRP A 66 22.44 19.95 -19.11
N GLU A 67 23.70 20.29 -19.37
CA GLU A 67 24.52 21.14 -18.49
C GLU A 67 24.20 22.62 -18.66
N ASN A 68 23.94 23.07 -19.88
CA ASN A 68 23.77 24.50 -20.16
C ASN A 68 22.33 24.98 -19.94
N ASP A 69 21.33 24.20 -20.34
CA ASP A 69 19.94 24.66 -20.38
C ASP A 69 19.08 24.05 -19.26
N LEU A 70 19.32 22.79 -18.92
CA LEU A 70 18.43 22.04 -18.01
C LEU A 70 18.88 22.03 -16.55
N LEU A 71 20.18 21.89 -16.30
CA LEU A 71 20.74 21.83 -14.96
C LEU A 71 20.49 23.12 -14.16
N PRO A 72 20.71 24.33 -14.70
CA PRO A 72 20.43 25.57 -13.97
C PRO A 72 18.96 25.71 -13.55
N LEU A 73 18.02 25.25 -14.39
CA LEU A 73 16.60 25.27 -14.08
C LEU A 73 16.26 24.30 -12.94
N LEU A 74 16.82 23.10 -12.99
CA LEU A 74 16.62 22.08 -11.96
C LEU A 74 17.26 22.44 -10.61
N GLU A 75 18.41 23.10 -10.63
CA GLU A 75 19.08 23.63 -9.43
C GLU A 75 18.29 24.77 -8.80
N ASN A 76 17.65 25.61 -9.62
CA ASN A 76 16.79 26.69 -9.14
C ASN A 76 15.46 26.17 -8.56
N ASP A 77 14.81 25.22 -9.25
CA ASP A 77 13.62 24.54 -8.73
C ASP A 77 13.61 23.04 -9.09
N SER A 78 13.91 22.22 -8.08
CA SER A 78 13.94 20.77 -8.20
C SER A 78 12.56 20.13 -8.47
N ALA A 79 11.44 20.86 -8.28
CA ALA A 79 10.08 20.37 -8.53
C ALA A 79 9.71 20.34 -10.03
N LEU A 80 10.50 20.99 -10.89
CA LEU A 80 10.26 21.05 -12.34
C LEU A 80 10.09 19.68 -13.00
N GLN A 81 8.93 19.44 -13.59
CA GLN A 81 8.65 18.16 -14.24
C GLN A 81 9.45 18.01 -15.55
N ALA A 82 9.83 16.78 -15.87
CA ALA A 82 10.54 16.47 -17.11
C ALA A 82 9.76 16.88 -18.37
N VAL A 83 8.41 16.87 -18.32
CA VAL A 83 7.57 17.35 -19.43
C VAL A 83 7.68 18.87 -19.59
N THR A 84 7.75 19.62 -18.49
CA THR A 84 7.97 21.08 -18.51
C THR A 84 9.33 21.41 -19.09
N LEU A 85 10.37 20.69 -18.68
CA LEU A 85 11.72 20.85 -19.23
C LEU A 85 11.81 20.48 -20.71
N LEU A 86 11.06 19.45 -21.15
CA LEU A 86 10.97 19.10 -22.57
C LEU A 86 10.34 20.22 -23.40
N ARG A 87 9.23 20.80 -22.91
CA ARG A 87 8.57 21.92 -23.60
C ARG A 87 9.46 23.15 -23.69
N HIS A 88 10.28 23.42 -22.67
CA HIS A 88 11.28 24.48 -22.69
C HIS A 88 12.39 24.22 -23.72
N LEU A 89 12.92 23.00 -23.79
CA LEU A 89 13.89 22.64 -24.85
C LEU A 89 13.30 22.74 -26.26
N GLN A 90 12.03 22.37 -26.42
CA GLN A 90 11.33 22.48 -27.70
C GLN A 90 11.08 23.93 -28.11
N SER A 91 10.92 24.86 -27.15
CA SER A 91 10.77 26.29 -27.46
C SER A 91 12.09 26.95 -27.84
N GLU A 92 13.17 26.68 -27.10
CA GLU A 92 14.49 27.29 -27.34
C GLU A 92 15.22 26.65 -28.53
N HIS A 93 15.08 25.33 -28.70
CA HIS A 93 15.85 24.53 -29.67
C HIS A 93 14.93 23.70 -30.58
N SER A 94 13.93 24.35 -31.17
CA SER A 94 12.88 23.72 -32.01
C SER A 94 13.41 22.90 -33.20
N LEU A 95 14.55 23.26 -33.78
CA LEU A 95 15.18 22.52 -34.88
C LEU A 95 15.84 21.21 -34.42
N VAL A 96 16.30 21.15 -33.17
CA VAL A 96 17.01 20.01 -32.59
C VAL A 96 16.02 19.07 -31.88
N PHE A 97 14.96 19.61 -31.29
CA PHE A 97 13.91 18.86 -30.61
C PHE A 97 12.53 19.13 -31.25
N PRO A 98 12.23 18.53 -32.42
CA PRO A 98 10.96 18.74 -33.10
C PRO A 98 9.79 17.93 -32.51
N ASP A 99 10.08 16.91 -31.70
CA ASP A 99 9.08 15.99 -31.16
C ASP A 99 9.41 15.47 -29.75
N ASP A 100 8.54 14.60 -29.22
CA ASP A 100 8.62 14.08 -27.84
C ASP A 100 9.51 12.82 -27.72
N ARG A 101 10.30 12.42 -28.73
CA ARG A 101 11.09 11.17 -28.73
C ARG A 101 12.07 11.08 -27.55
N ILE A 102 12.59 12.21 -27.10
CA ILE A 102 13.55 12.28 -25.98
C ILE A 102 12.88 12.29 -24.60
N ARG A 103 11.55 12.36 -24.51
CA ARG A 103 10.80 12.49 -23.25
C ARG A 103 11.18 11.44 -22.22
N ARG A 104 11.20 10.17 -22.61
CA ARG A 104 11.53 9.05 -21.70
C ARG A 104 12.99 9.10 -21.22
N THR A 105 13.89 9.57 -22.07
CA THR A 105 15.31 9.78 -21.73
C THR A 105 15.46 10.90 -20.71
N LEU A 106 14.75 12.02 -20.94
CA LEU A 106 14.72 13.17 -20.03
C LEU A 106 14.09 12.82 -18.68
N GLU A 107 12.93 12.15 -18.67
CA GLU A 107 12.27 11.66 -17.44
C GLU A 107 13.20 10.79 -16.59
N ARG A 108 13.97 9.88 -17.23
CA ARG A 108 14.94 9.03 -16.52
C ARG A 108 16.09 9.85 -15.93
N ARG A 109 16.63 10.81 -16.69
CA ARG A 109 17.78 11.63 -16.28
C ARG A 109 17.42 12.59 -15.15
N VAL A 110 16.25 13.24 -15.23
CA VAL A 110 15.69 14.08 -14.15
C VAL A 110 15.45 13.26 -12.89
N ARG A 111 14.93 12.02 -13.02
CA ARG A 111 14.76 11.12 -11.87
C ARG A 111 16.09 10.75 -11.21
N GLN A 112 17.12 10.43 -11.99
CA GLN A 112 18.46 10.13 -11.47
C GLN A 112 19.09 11.34 -10.80
N TRP A 113 19.02 12.52 -11.42
CA TRP A 113 19.55 13.75 -10.85
C TRP A 113 18.87 14.08 -9.52
N ARG A 114 17.54 14.00 -9.44
CA ARG A 114 16.80 14.20 -8.18
C ARG A 114 17.16 13.20 -7.09
N ALA A 115 17.50 11.95 -7.44
CA ALA A 115 17.93 10.96 -6.46
C ALA A 115 19.31 11.27 -5.86
N LEU A 116 20.15 12.05 -6.57
CA LEU A 116 21.51 12.40 -6.15
C LEU A 116 21.63 13.81 -5.58
N LYS A 117 20.78 14.75 -6.03
CA LYS A 117 20.89 16.20 -5.80
C LYS A 117 19.56 16.88 -5.45
N GLY A 118 18.44 16.15 -5.50
CA GLY A 118 17.14 16.70 -5.09
C GLY A 118 17.11 17.02 -3.59
N PRO A 119 16.14 17.83 -3.14
CA PRO A 119 15.93 18.11 -1.72
C PRO A 119 15.82 16.79 -0.96
N GLU A 120 16.32 16.78 0.28
CA GLU A 120 16.19 15.63 1.17
C GLU A 120 14.74 15.15 1.14
N ARG A 121 14.53 13.96 0.60
CA ARG A 121 13.25 13.29 0.74
C ARG A 121 13.26 12.73 2.14
N ASP A 122 12.25 13.07 2.93
CA ASP A 122 11.94 12.32 4.15
C ASP A 122 12.01 10.83 3.80
N ILE A 123 12.97 10.14 4.42
CA ILE A 123 13.09 8.70 4.30
C ILE A 123 11.90 8.14 5.08
N ILE A 124 10.77 7.98 4.40
CA ILE A 124 9.62 7.29 4.95
C ILE A 124 9.99 5.82 5.01
N PHE A 125 10.45 5.36 6.17
CA PHE A 125 10.43 3.95 6.51
C PHE A 125 8.97 3.51 6.49
N ARG A 126 8.56 2.82 5.44
CA ARG A 126 7.28 2.10 5.45
C ARG A 126 7.43 0.97 6.46
N GLN A 127 7.08 1.23 7.72
CA GLN A 127 6.88 0.16 8.68
C GLN A 127 5.84 -0.77 8.08
N THR A 128 6.24 -2.01 7.80
CA THR A 128 5.29 -3.04 7.38
C THR A 128 4.59 -3.46 8.67
N PRO A 129 3.25 -3.29 8.78
CA PRO A 129 2.54 -3.62 9.99
C PRO A 129 2.82 -5.07 10.37
N GLU A 130 3.10 -5.37 11.64
CA GLU A 130 3.28 -6.74 12.08
C GLU A 130 1.93 -7.47 12.09
N PRO A 131 1.87 -8.74 11.66
CA PRO A 131 0.65 -9.54 11.72
C PRO A 131 0.09 -9.58 13.15
N GLY A 132 -1.21 -9.32 13.31
CA GLY A 132 -1.89 -9.35 14.62
C GLY A 132 -1.52 -8.20 15.57
N TYR A 133 -0.63 -7.29 15.18
CA TYR A 133 -0.14 -6.26 16.11
C TYR A 133 -1.17 -5.16 16.36
N MET A 134 -1.82 -4.64 15.32
CA MET A 134 -2.67 -3.44 15.44
C MET A 134 -3.96 -3.56 14.62
N ALA A 135 -5.07 -3.19 15.24
CA ALA A 135 -6.31 -2.86 14.55
C ALA A 135 -6.77 -1.43 14.87
N GLN A 136 -7.53 -0.86 13.95
CA GLN A 136 -8.06 0.50 14.04
C GLN A 136 -9.57 0.46 13.88
N SER A 137 -10.26 1.23 14.72
CA SER A 137 -11.71 1.44 14.62
C SER A 137 -12.07 2.91 14.49
N ASP A 138 -13.01 3.20 13.61
CA ASP A 138 -13.54 4.54 13.39
C ASP A 138 -15.04 4.53 13.06
N PHE A 139 -15.71 5.67 13.23
CA PHE A 139 -17.06 5.90 12.71
C PHE A 139 -17.01 6.86 11.54
N THR A 140 -17.89 6.63 10.56
CA THR A 140 -17.96 7.52 9.41
C THR A 140 -19.41 7.73 8.96
N HIS A 141 -19.75 8.98 8.67
CA HIS A 141 -21.08 9.37 8.18
C HIS A 141 -21.36 8.78 6.81
N ALA A 142 -22.50 8.11 6.66
CA ALA A 142 -22.88 7.42 5.43
C ALA A 142 -24.03 8.11 4.68
N GLU A 143 -24.34 9.36 5.04
CA GLU A 143 -25.40 10.18 4.42
C GLU A 143 -25.22 10.32 2.91
N GLU A 144 -23.97 10.41 2.43
CA GLU A 144 -23.64 10.49 1.00
C GLU A 144 -24.07 9.26 0.18
N LEU A 145 -24.34 8.12 0.83
CA LEU A 145 -24.83 6.91 0.16
C LEU A 145 -26.32 7.00 -0.21
N VAL A 146 -27.06 7.94 0.39
CA VAL A 146 -28.50 8.19 0.14
C VAL A 146 -29.32 6.90 0.20
N VAL A 147 -29.09 6.09 1.23
CA VAL A 147 -29.84 4.86 1.48
C VAL A 147 -31.22 5.21 2.02
N THR A 148 -32.24 4.47 1.57
CA THR A 148 -33.60 4.56 2.11
C THR A 148 -34.06 3.21 2.65
N ILE A 149 -34.91 3.22 3.68
CA ILE A 149 -35.59 2.04 4.20
C ILE A 149 -37.09 2.27 4.09
N ALA A 150 -37.78 1.38 3.40
CA ALA A 150 -39.21 1.47 3.10
C ALA A 150 -39.59 2.87 2.52
N GLY A 151 -38.75 3.41 1.64
CA GLY A 151 -38.91 4.72 1.02
C GLY A 151 -38.56 5.92 1.89
N GLN A 152 -38.16 5.73 3.16
CA GLN A 152 -37.74 6.83 4.04
C GLN A 152 -36.23 7.00 4.06
N ALA A 153 -35.76 8.25 4.06
CA ALA A 153 -34.34 8.57 4.16
C ALA A 153 -33.74 7.96 5.43
N PHE A 154 -32.60 7.29 5.28
CA PHE A 154 -31.94 6.56 6.35
C PHE A 154 -30.55 7.14 6.65
N PRO A 155 -30.46 8.26 7.37
CA PRO A 155 -29.18 8.79 7.85
C PRO A 155 -28.61 7.82 8.90
N HIS A 156 -27.36 7.43 8.73
CA HIS A 156 -26.70 6.47 9.60
C HIS A 156 -25.18 6.67 9.62
N LEU A 157 -24.55 6.08 10.63
CA LEU A 157 -23.11 5.94 10.74
C LEU A 157 -22.69 4.51 10.34
N LEU A 158 -21.49 4.39 9.79
CA LEU A 158 -20.80 3.12 9.66
C LEU A 158 -19.70 3.07 10.70
N TYR A 159 -19.77 2.07 11.58
CA TYR A 159 -18.60 1.64 12.34
C TYR A 159 -17.69 0.84 11.41
N HIS A 160 -16.39 1.10 11.42
CA HIS A 160 -15.43 0.43 10.58
C HIS A 160 -14.21 0.02 11.40
N PHE A 161 -14.01 -1.29 11.52
CA PHE A 161 -12.83 -1.92 12.10
C PHE A 161 -11.93 -2.43 10.99
N VAL A 162 -10.61 -2.21 11.08
CA VAL A 162 -9.63 -2.68 10.09
C VAL A 162 -8.36 -3.18 10.76
N MET A 163 -7.89 -4.36 10.36
CA MET A 163 -6.56 -4.88 10.71
C MET A 163 -5.47 -4.14 9.92
N ALA A 164 -4.42 -3.66 10.59
CA ALA A 164 -3.37 -2.88 9.93
C ALA A 164 -2.58 -3.70 8.89
N TYR A 165 -2.33 -4.98 9.16
CA TYR A 165 -1.57 -5.88 8.29
C TYR A 165 -2.41 -6.48 7.17
N SER A 166 -3.40 -7.33 7.48
CA SER A 166 -4.21 -8.03 6.47
C SER A 166 -5.21 -7.12 5.74
N ARG A 167 -5.46 -5.94 6.30
CA ARG A 167 -6.57 -5.05 5.91
C ARG A 167 -7.94 -5.68 6.05
N TRP A 168 -8.06 -6.82 6.73
CA TRP A 168 -9.36 -7.41 7.03
C TRP A 168 -10.23 -6.39 7.75
N GLU A 169 -11.49 -6.28 7.34
CA GLU A 169 -12.38 -5.23 7.81
C GLU A 169 -13.70 -5.78 8.34
N HIS A 170 -14.26 -5.14 9.36
CA HIS A 170 -15.62 -5.39 9.82
C HIS A 170 -16.37 -4.07 9.82
N VAL A 171 -17.64 -4.11 9.41
CA VAL A 171 -18.47 -2.92 9.26
C VAL A 171 -19.80 -3.13 9.95
N GLY A 172 -20.17 -2.18 10.79
CA GLY A 172 -21.45 -2.15 11.50
C GLY A 172 -22.31 -0.96 11.08
N VAL A 173 -23.60 -1.19 10.84
CA VAL A 173 -24.57 -0.11 10.59
C VAL A 173 -25.15 0.39 11.91
N VAL A 174 -24.83 1.65 12.24
CA VAL A 174 -25.14 2.29 13.51
C VAL A 174 -26.17 3.40 13.31
N LEU A 175 -27.28 3.27 14.06
CA LEU A 175 -28.45 4.15 13.99
C LEU A 175 -28.34 5.40 14.87
N GLY A 176 -27.60 5.28 15.97
CA GLY A 176 -27.38 6.36 16.93
C GLY A 176 -26.12 7.16 16.60
N GLY A 177 -25.84 8.15 17.45
CA GLY A 177 -24.55 8.83 17.43
C GLY A 177 -23.40 7.92 17.88
N GLU A 178 -22.19 8.46 17.78
CA GLU A 178 -20.99 7.82 18.29
C GLU A 178 -21.11 7.63 19.81
N SER A 179 -21.32 6.39 20.25
CA SER A 179 -21.48 6.02 21.65
C SER A 179 -20.56 4.86 22.00
N PHE A 180 -20.18 4.76 23.27
CA PHE A 180 -19.36 3.64 23.73
C PHE A 180 -20.05 2.29 23.56
N THR A 181 -21.37 2.22 23.78
CA THR A 181 -22.14 0.99 23.56
C THR A 181 -22.04 0.53 22.11
N ALA A 182 -22.23 1.44 21.15
CA ALA A 182 -22.07 1.12 19.73
C ALA A 182 -20.63 0.68 19.40
N LEU A 183 -19.62 1.35 19.97
CA LEU A 183 -18.22 0.95 19.80
C LEU A 183 -17.96 -0.46 20.33
N ALA A 184 -18.34 -0.74 21.58
CA ALA A 184 -18.08 -2.01 22.25
C ALA A 184 -18.80 -3.18 21.57
N GLU A 185 -20.08 -2.99 21.20
CA GLU A 185 -20.87 -4.01 20.50
C GLU A 185 -20.25 -4.38 19.15
N ASN A 186 -19.90 -3.38 18.33
CA ASN A 186 -19.35 -3.65 17.00
C ASN A 186 -17.90 -4.14 17.07
N LEU A 187 -17.10 -3.65 18.02
CA LEU A 187 -15.74 -4.16 18.24
C LEU A 187 -15.79 -5.63 18.66
N GLN A 188 -16.67 -6.00 19.59
CA GLN A 188 -16.87 -7.40 19.97
C GLN A 188 -17.26 -8.27 18.77
N GLN A 189 -18.21 -7.82 17.95
CA GLN A 189 -18.61 -8.53 16.73
C GLN A 189 -17.46 -8.67 15.74
N ALA A 190 -16.62 -7.64 15.59
CA ALA A 190 -15.43 -7.68 14.76
C ALA A 190 -14.43 -8.73 15.25
N LEU A 191 -14.11 -8.75 16.55
CA LEU A 191 -13.18 -9.71 17.15
C LEU A 191 -13.68 -11.16 17.03
N TRP A 192 -14.98 -11.39 17.28
CA TRP A 192 -15.58 -12.71 17.12
C TRP A 192 -15.59 -13.18 15.67
N SER A 193 -15.87 -12.28 14.72
CA SER A 193 -15.84 -12.58 13.29
C SER A 193 -14.41 -12.82 12.79
N LEU A 194 -13.44 -12.09 13.33
CA LEU A 194 -12.02 -12.30 13.06
C LEU A 194 -11.56 -13.65 13.61
N GLY A 195 -12.12 -14.09 14.75
CA GLY A 195 -11.74 -15.33 15.43
C GLY A 195 -10.44 -15.18 16.24
N GLY A 196 -10.11 -13.94 16.64
CA GLY A 196 -8.90 -13.58 17.37
C GLY A 196 -8.93 -12.11 17.79
N ALA A 197 -7.93 -11.67 18.54
CA ALA A 197 -7.80 -10.28 18.96
C ALA A 197 -6.41 -9.73 18.64
N PRO A 198 -6.31 -8.49 18.12
CA PRO A 198 -5.03 -7.84 17.91
C PRO A 198 -4.35 -7.51 19.25
N GLN A 199 -3.02 -7.35 19.25
CA GLN A 199 -2.31 -6.91 20.46
C GLN A 199 -2.69 -5.49 20.86
N ASN A 200 -2.86 -4.60 19.87
CA ASN A 200 -3.22 -3.22 20.08
C ASN A 200 -4.51 -2.87 19.34
N HIS A 201 -5.37 -2.13 20.01
CA HIS A 201 -6.55 -1.55 19.40
C HIS A 201 -6.54 -0.03 19.54
N ARG A 202 -6.68 0.65 18.41
CA ARG A 202 -6.67 2.10 18.32
C ARG A 202 -8.02 2.62 17.85
N THR A 203 -8.52 3.66 18.51
CA THR A 203 -9.75 4.36 18.08
C THR A 203 -9.74 5.82 18.48
N ASP A 204 -10.09 6.68 17.53
CA ASP A 204 -10.27 8.12 17.76
C ASP A 204 -11.72 8.49 18.09
N SER A 205 -12.65 7.57 17.85
CA SER A 205 -14.09 7.75 18.00
C SER A 205 -14.52 8.06 19.42
N LEU A 206 -13.71 7.67 20.41
CA LEU A 206 -13.91 8.07 21.80
C LEU A 206 -13.87 9.60 21.93
N SER A 207 -12.93 10.27 21.25
CA SER A 207 -12.77 11.74 21.30
C SER A 207 -13.97 12.51 20.74
N ALA A 208 -14.65 11.97 19.74
CA ALA A 208 -15.84 12.59 19.17
C ALA A 208 -17.12 12.23 19.97
N ALA A 209 -17.22 11.02 20.52
CA ALA A 209 -18.20 10.68 21.56
C ALA A 209 -18.04 11.56 22.84
N PHE A 210 -16.85 12.09 23.11
CA PHE A 210 -16.54 12.96 24.25
C PHE A 210 -16.94 14.43 24.09
N ARG A 211 -17.38 14.89 22.90
CA ARG A 211 -17.63 16.32 22.65
C ARG A 211 -18.72 16.92 23.56
N ASN A 212 -19.69 16.14 24.00
CA ASN A 212 -20.81 16.61 24.83
C ASN A 212 -20.78 16.09 26.28
N LEU A 213 -19.69 15.49 26.74
CA LEU A 213 -19.59 14.84 28.04
C LEU A 213 -18.80 15.66 29.06
N THR A 214 -19.24 15.64 30.33
CA THR A 214 -18.51 16.22 31.46
C THR A 214 -17.19 15.49 31.69
N VAL A 215 -16.26 16.09 32.43
CA VAL A 215 -14.94 15.49 32.73
C VAL A 215 -15.09 14.09 33.35
N ASP A 216 -15.99 13.93 34.31
CA ASP A 216 -16.26 12.65 34.99
C ASP A 216 -16.78 11.57 34.02
N GLN A 217 -17.66 11.96 33.09
CA GLN A 217 -18.19 11.04 32.07
C GLN A 217 -17.11 10.60 31.07
N ARG A 218 -16.13 11.46 30.78
CA ARG A 218 -14.99 11.11 29.92
C ARG A 218 -14.06 10.10 30.60
N GLU A 219 -13.81 10.28 31.88
CA GLU A 219 -12.99 9.36 32.68
C GLU A 219 -13.67 7.99 32.85
N ASP A 220 -14.97 7.97 33.18
CA ASP A 220 -15.74 6.73 33.31
C ASP A 220 -15.74 5.92 32.01
N MET A 221 -15.94 6.58 30.87
CA MET A 221 -15.95 5.89 29.58
C MET A 221 -14.54 5.40 29.16
N THR A 222 -13.50 6.15 29.49
CA THR A 222 -12.10 5.69 29.29
C THR A 222 -11.85 4.42 30.10
N LYS A 223 -12.26 4.39 31.38
CA LYS A 223 -12.13 3.20 32.24
C LYS A 223 -12.89 2.01 31.68
N ARG A 224 -14.11 2.22 31.18
CA ARG A 224 -14.91 1.15 30.54
C ARG A 224 -14.26 0.62 29.27
N TYR A 225 -13.68 1.50 28.47
CA TYR A 225 -12.94 1.10 27.28
C TYR A 225 -11.67 0.34 27.63
N ASP A 226 -10.87 0.83 28.57
CA ASP A 226 -9.65 0.14 29.02
C ASP A 226 -9.98 -1.24 29.61
N ALA A 227 -11.07 -1.34 30.39
CA ALA A 227 -11.55 -2.62 30.91
C ALA A 227 -12.04 -3.57 29.80
N PHE A 228 -12.74 -3.05 28.79
CA PHE A 228 -13.20 -3.84 27.64
C PHE A 228 -12.02 -4.37 26.82
N VAL A 229 -11.07 -3.50 26.48
CA VAL A 229 -9.88 -3.84 25.68
C VAL A 229 -9.01 -4.83 26.46
N GLY A 230 -8.82 -4.61 27.77
CA GLY A 230 -8.13 -5.53 28.67
C GLY A 230 -8.83 -6.89 28.81
N HIS A 231 -10.16 -6.96 28.75
CA HIS A 231 -10.90 -8.23 28.76
C HIS A 231 -10.55 -9.14 27.57
N TYR A 232 -10.25 -8.54 26.41
CA TYR A 232 -9.81 -9.24 25.21
C TYR A 232 -8.28 -9.42 25.12
N GLY A 233 -7.53 -9.05 26.17
CA GLY A 233 -6.07 -9.14 26.19
C GLY A 233 -5.37 -8.15 25.25
N MET A 234 -6.08 -7.09 24.85
CA MET A 234 -5.56 -6.05 23.97
C MET A 234 -5.02 -4.87 24.78
N GLU A 235 -4.18 -4.05 24.16
CA GLU A 235 -3.73 -2.76 24.68
C GLU A 235 -4.40 -1.60 23.95
N ALA A 236 -4.91 -0.64 24.71
CA ALA A 236 -5.52 0.56 24.18
C ALA A 236 -4.44 1.54 23.72
N SER A 237 -4.39 1.84 22.43
CA SER A 237 -3.50 2.88 21.88
C SER A 237 -4.31 4.13 21.54
N ARG A 238 -3.82 5.31 21.96
CA ARG A 238 -4.33 6.61 21.51
C ARG A 238 -3.43 7.14 20.40
N ASN A 239 -4.00 7.88 19.44
CA ASN A 239 -3.20 8.55 18.42
C ASN A 239 -2.25 9.58 19.05
N ASN A 240 -0.99 9.57 18.61
CA ASN A 240 -0.05 10.62 18.93
C ASN A 240 -0.51 11.90 18.21
N ARG A 241 -0.85 12.95 18.97
CA ARG A 241 -1.20 14.26 18.40
C ARG A 241 0.00 14.79 17.60
N GLY A 242 -0.06 14.69 16.27
CA GLY A 242 0.95 15.27 15.37
C GLY A 242 1.35 14.43 14.17
N GLU A 243 1.07 13.12 14.16
CA GLU A 243 1.45 12.26 13.03
C GLU A 243 0.31 12.12 12.01
N ALA A 244 0.26 13.05 11.05
CA ALA A 244 -0.73 13.05 9.96
C ALA A 244 -0.77 11.75 9.14
N HIS A 245 0.32 10.98 9.14
CA HIS A 245 0.44 9.72 8.41
C HIS A 245 -0.40 8.58 9.02
N GLU A 246 -0.57 8.56 10.34
CA GLU A 246 -1.33 7.49 11.02
C GLU A 246 -2.85 7.65 10.81
N ASN A 247 -3.34 8.90 10.81
CA ASN A 247 -4.75 9.23 10.57
C ASN A 247 -5.16 9.07 9.09
N GLY A 248 -4.24 9.36 8.16
CA GLY A 248 -4.52 9.24 6.72
C GLY A 248 -4.82 7.81 6.26
N ALA A 249 -4.33 6.79 6.99
CA ALA A 249 -4.55 5.39 6.66
C ALA A 249 -6.03 4.98 6.87
N VAL A 250 -6.60 5.28 8.04
CA VAL A 250 -8.01 4.98 8.37
C VAL A 250 -8.95 5.77 7.47
N GLU A 251 -8.67 7.05 7.27
CA GLU A 251 -9.51 7.92 6.44
C GLU A 251 -9.56 7.40 4.99
N SER A 252 -8.43 6.92 4.45
CA SER A 252 -8.42 6.28 3.14
C SER A 252 -9.24 4.99 3.10
N GLN A 253 -9.16 4.15 4.13
CA GLN A 253 -9.97 2.92 4.21
C GLN A 253 -11.46 3.23 4.27
N ASN A 254 -11.87 4.24 5.04
CA ASN A 254 -13.26 4.71 5.10
C ASN A 254 -13.75 5.18 3.72
N ARG A 255 -12.95 5.99 2.99
CA ARG A 255 -13.28 6.40 1.63
C ARG A 255 -13.43 5.21 0.68
N HIS A 256 -12.54 4.22 0.78
CA HIS A 256 -12.62 3.01 -0.04
C HIS A 256 -13.86 2.16 0.27
N LEU A 257 -14.25 2.05 1.55
CA LEU A 257 -15.45 1.35 1.98
C LEU A 257 -16.70 2.04 1.41
N LYS A 258 -16.87 3.34 1.64
CA LYS A 258 -18.04 4.08 1.13
C LYS A 258 -18.16 4.00 -0.37
N LYS A 259 -17.04 4.18 -1.10
CA LYS A 259 -17.01 3.99 -2.55
C LYS A 259 -17.43 2.58 -2.96
N ALA A 260 -17.00 1.54 -2.23
CA ALA A 260 -17.40 0.17 -2.53
C ALA A 260 -18.91 -0.05 -2.30
N ILE A 261 -19.47 0.51 -1.22
CA ILE A 261 -20.91 0.43 -0.93
C ILE A 261 -21.71 1.17 -2.01
N ASP A 262 -21.33 2.40 -2.36
CA ASP A 262 -21.97 3.17 -3.42
C ASP A 262 -22.00 2.43 -4.76
N GLN A 263 -20.86 1.87 -5.18
CA GLN A 263 -20.81 1.06 -6.42
C GLN A 263 -21.69 -0.19 -6.35
N ALA A 264 -21.75 -0.85 -5.19
CA ALA A 264 -22.63 -2.00 -5.00
C ALA A 264 -24.12 -1.61 -5.04
N LEU A 265 -24.48 -0.44 -4.50
CA LEU A 265 -25.84 0.12 -4.58
C LEU A 265 -26.22 0.48 -6.01
N ILE A 266 -25.30 1.05 -6.79
CA ILE A 266 -25.49 1.32 -8.22
C ILE A 266 -25.75 0.02 -8.98
N LEU A 267 -24.95 -1.03 -8.73
CA LEU A 267 -25.14 -2.34 -9.36
C LEU A 267 -26.46 -3.02 -8.96
N ARG A 268 -26.92 -2.80 -7.73
CA ARG A 268 -28.23 -3.26 -7.27
C ARG A 268 -29.38 -2.55 -8.02
N GLY A 269 -29.14 -1.37 -8.58
CA GLY A 269 -30.13 -0.56 -9.30
C GLY A 269 -31.15 0.14 -8.40
N SER A 270 -31.01 0.00 -7.08
CA SER A 270 -31.84 0.68 -6.08
C SER A 270 -31.04 0.93 -4.81
N ARG A 271 -31.30 2.08 -4.18
CA ARG A 271 -30.79 2.44 -2.85
C ARG A 271 -31.80 2.19 -1.72
N ASP A 272 -32.99 1.67 -2.07
CA ASP A 272 -34.09 1.41 -1.14
C ASP A 272 -34.10 -0.04 -0.65
N PHE A 273 -34.24 -0.24 0.66
CA PHE A 273 -34.32 -1.55 1.32
C PHE A 273 -35.66 -1.72 2.03
N GLY A 274 -36.19 -2.96 2.11
CA GLY A 274 -37.47 -3.22 2.78
C GLY A 274 -37.40 -3.04 4.29
N CYS A 275 -36.28 -3.40 4.91
CA CYS A 275 -36.01 -3.20 6.33
C CYS A 275 -34.51 -2.96 6.59
N LEU A 276 -34.18 -2.63 7.84
CA LEU A 276 -32.80 -2.41 8.28
C LEU A 276 -31.95 -3.68 8.17
N GLU A 277 -32.53 -4.84 8.48
CA GLU A 277 -31.84 -6.13 8.42
C GLU A 277 -31.38 -6.45 7.00
N ASP A 278 -32.16 -6.08 5.98
CA ASP A 278 -31.78 -6.26 4.59
C ASP A 278 -30.60 -5.37 4.19
N TYR A 279 -30.58 -4.12 4.67
CA TYR A 279 -29.44 -3.23 4.45
C TYR A 279 -28.18 -3.73 5.17
N ARG A 280 -28.30 -4.16 6.43
CA ARG A 280 -27.20 -4.77 7.19
C ARG A 280 -26.63 -5.99 6.46
N ARG A 281 -27.49 -6.92 6.05
CA ARG A 281 -27.09 -8.13 5.30
C ARG A 281 -26.39 -7.77 3.98
N PHE A 282 -26.84 -6.72 3.29
CA PHE A 282 -26.20 -6.24 2.08
C PHE A 282 -24.77 -5.75 2.34
N VAL A 283 -24.56 -4.94 3.38
CA VAL A 283 -23.24 -4.47 3.80
C VAL A 283 -22.35 -5.66 4.22
N ASP A 284 -22.87 -6.57 5.04
CA ASP A 284 -22.14 -7.77 5.50
C ASP A 284 -21.66 -8.62 4.32
N THR A 285 -22.53 -8.83 3.32
CA THR A 285 -22.21 -9.63 2.13
C THR A 285 -21.12 -8.97 1.29
N LEU A 286 -21.16 -7.65 1.15
CA LEU A 286 -20.15 -6.88 0.43
C LEU A 286 -18.79 -6.97 1.13
N VAL A 287 -18.76 -6.78 2.45
CA VAL A 287 -17.55 -6.85 3.27
C VAL A 287 -16.97 -8.26 3.28
N ALA A 288 -17.81 -9.29 3.43
CA ALA A 288 -17.40 -10.69 3.35
C ALA A 288 -16.73 -11.02 2.00
N ARG A 289 -17.25 -10.48 0.89
CA ARG A 289 -16.64 -10.64 -0.45
C ARG A 289 -15.25 -9.98 -0.52
N ARG A 290 -15.10 -8.80 0.07
CA ARG A 290 -13.82 -8.07 0.13
C ARG A 290 -12.80 -8.80 0.99
N ASN A 291 -13.23 -9.35 2.12
CA ASN A 291 -12.38 -10.12 3.03
C ASN A 291 -11.98 -11.50 2.49
N ARG A 292 -12.71 -12.09 1.53
CA ARG A 292 -12.35 -13.39 0.94
C ARG A 292 -10.96 -13.40 0.31
N GLN A 293 -10.51 -12.26 -0.24
CA GLN A 293 -9.17 -12.12 -0.83
C GLN A 293 -8.06 -11.97 0.22
N ARG A 294 -8.41 -11.85 1.51
CA ARG A 294 -7.51 -11.57 2.63
C ARG A 294 -7.31 -12.77 3.55
N ALA A 295 -7.90 -13.93 3.22
CA ALA A 295 -7.93 -15.11 4.09
C ALA A 295 -6.51 -15.57 4.51
N ASP A 296 -5.57 -15.65 3.57
CA ASP A 296 -4.20 -16.08 3.86
C ASP A 296 -3.49 -15.11 4.81
N ALA A 297 -3.71 -13.80 4.64
CA ALA A 297 -3.12 -12.79 5.50
C ALA A 297 -3.74 -12.81 6.91
N VAL A 298 -5.05 -13.01 7.03
CA VAL A 298 -5.75 -13.16 8.32
C VAL A 298 -5.26 -14.39 9.08
N GLN A 299 -4.96 -15.48 8.37
CA GLN A 299 -4.44 -16.68 9.02
C GLN A 299 -3.07 -16.47 9.67
N ALA A 300 -2.29 -15.49 9.20
CA ALA A 300 -1.03 -15.09 9.83
C ALA A 300 -1.21 -14.17 11.06
N GLU A 301 -2.43 -13.66 11.31
CA GLU A 301 -2.76 -12.74 12.40
C GLU A 301 -3.48 -13.41 13.59
N ARG A 302 -3.96 -14.65 13.40
CA ARG A 302 -4.63 -15.47 14.43
C ARG A 302 -3.63 -16.30 15.21
#